data_AF-A0A097QS05-F1
#
_entry.id   AF-A0A097QS05-F1
#
_cell.length_a   1.000
_cell.length_b   1.000
_cell.length_c   1.000
_cell.angle_alpha   90.00
_cell.angle_beta   90.00
_cell.angle_gamma   90.00
#
_symmetry.space_group_name_H-M   'P 1'
#
loop_
_entity.id
_entity.type
_entity.pdbx_description
1 polymer ?
#
loop_
_entity_poly.entity_id
_entity_poly.type
_entity_poly.pdbx_seq_one_letter_code
_entity_poly.pdbx_strand_id
1 'polypeptide(L)'
;MELIVPFYVLVIDIILFLAIGYVLAFMVKRLGKYRSEIDTLVRYSVIFLGIAELGRVADLIDDFCCVEPAWYFELFAYSISIVGVIYAIVHYIKLVESSYIPRPPSLYKKSSFGAHVVFSKTRFLDVMELLKGADFPVLAVTRSPNMYKGFENVSTVWVTQISEGINPTALHVLQDVIIRFVRDNPSSVVLIDCVEYLLLYNDFKAVFKFLTNLKDYVVFQHGAGLIIFVDDSVLSEQEKALFLKEFEPL
;
A
#
# COMPACT_ATOMS: atom_id res chain seq x y z
N MET A 1 53.17 -11.47 11.90
CA MET A 1 52.32 -11.25 13.08
C MET A 1 52.16 -12.60 13.73
N GLU A 2 52.48 -12.71 15.02
CA GLU A 2 52.26 -13.95 15.78
C GLU A 2 50.82 -13.96 16.29
N LEU A 3 50.23 -15.15 16.41
CA LEU A 3 48.86 -15.30 16.92
C LEU A 3 48.85 -15.00 18.42
N ILE A 4 47.99 -14.08 18.84
CA ILE A 4 47.88 -13.63 20.24
C ILE A 4 46.86 -14.50 21.00
N VAL A 5 45.87 -15.04 20.29
CA VAL A 5 44.80 -15.88 20.85
C VAL A 5 45.07 -17.38 20.69
N PRO A 6 44.39 -18.25 21.45
CA PRO A 6 44.42 -19.70 21.19
C PRO A 6 43.94 -20.05 19.78
N PHE A 7 44.54 -21.07 19.15
CA PHE A 7 44.19 -21.48 17.77
C PHE A 7 42.70 -21.77 17.54
N TYR A 8 42.00 -22.29 18.56
CA TYR A 8 40.57 -22.56 18.42
C TYR A 8 39.70 -21.30 18.31
N VAL A 9 40.15 -20.16 18.87
CA VAL A 9 39.44 -18.87 18.80
C VAL A 9 39.46 -18.38 17.35
N LEU A 10 40.66 -18.29 16.77
CA LEU A 10 40.85 -17.97 15.35
C LEU A 10 39.98 -18.82 14.41
N VAL A 11 39.88 -20.14 14.67
CA VAL A 11 39.03 -21.03 13.86
C VAL A 11 37.55 -20.65 13.97
N ILE A 12 37.07 -20.32 15.16
CA ILE A 12 35.68 -19.88 15.39
C ILE A 12 35.41 -18.57 14.66
N ASP A 13 36.32 -17.60 14.76
CA ASP A 13 36.12 -16.28 14.17
C ASP A 13 36.17 -16.31 12.64
N ILE A 14 37.01 -17.17 12.06
CA ILE A 14 36.99 -17.46 10.61
C ILE A 14 35.64 -18.08 10.20
N ILE A 15 35.11 -19.04 10.96
CA ILE A 15 33.82 -19.67 10.66
C ILE A 15 32.68 -18.64 10.70
N LEU A 16 32.67 -17.79 11.73
CA LEU A 16 31.63 -16.77 11.91
C LEU A 16 31.72 -15.68 10.83
N PHE A 17 32.93 -15.24 10.48
CA PHE A 17 33.16 -14.33 9.36
C PHE A 17 32.60 -14.90 8.05
N LEU A 18 32.94 -16.14 7.70
CA LEU A 18 32.44 -16.77 6.47
C LEU A 18 30.92 -16.96 6.47
N ALA A 19 30.33 -17.29 7.63
CA ALA A 19 28.88 -17.47 7.76
C ALA A 19 28.11 -16.15 7.57
N ILE A 20 28.53 -15.07 8.23
CA ILE A 20 27.90 -13.75 8.11
C ILE A 20 28.13 -13.21 6.70
N GLY A 21 29.35 -13.32 6.17
CA GLY A 21 29.69 -12.93 4.80
C GLY A 21 28.86 -13.65 3.74
N TYR A 22 28.58 -14.95 3.92
CA TYR A 22 27.69 -15.71 3.03
C TYR A 22 26.26 -15.14 3.02
N VAL A 23 25.68 -14.90 4.21
CA VAL A 23 24.32 -14.35 4.33
C VAL A 23 24.26 -12.93 3.76
N LEU A 24 25.27 -12.10 4.04
CA LEU A 24 25.37 -10.75 3.48
C LEU A 24 25.42 -10.79 1.94
N ALA A 25 26.30 -11.62 1.36
CA ALA A 25 26.39 -11.79 -0.09
C ALA A 25 25.08 -12.30 -0.71
N PHE A 26 24.40 -13.22 -0.02
CA PHE A 26 23.08 -13.72 -0.42
C PHE A 26 22.02 -12.60 -0.47
N MET A 27 22.02 -11.70 0.52
CA MET A 27 21.09 -10.56 0.61
C MET A 27 21.44 -9.47 -0.41
N VAL A 28 22.71 -9.12 -0.58
CA VAL A 28 23.17 -8.13 -1.58
C VAL A 28 22.76 -8.53 -2.99
N LYS A 29 22.89 -9.82 -3.36
CA LYS A 29 22.45 -10.34 -4.67
C LYS A 29 20.95 -10.20 -4.94
N ARG A 30 20.16 -9.85 -3.91
CA ARG A 30 18.69 -9.74 -3.94
C ARG A 30 18.17 -8.33 -3.72
N LEU A 31 19.06 -7.35 -3.55
CA LEU A 31 18.68 -5.96 -3.40
C LEU A 31 17.88 -5.49 -4.62
N GLY A 32 16.69 -4.92 -4.41
CA GLY A 32 15.84 -4.41 -5.48
C GLY A 32 15.09 -5.46 -6.30
N LYS A 33 15.12 -6.75 -5.93
CA LYS A 33 14.44 -7.83 -6.68
C LYS A 33 13.03 -8.16 -6.20
N TYR A 34 12.61 -7.66 -5.03
CA TYR A 34 11.36 -8.05 -4.38
C TYR A 34 10.32 -6.92 -4.33
N ARG A 35 9.07 -7.26 -3.99
CA ARG A 35 8.02 -6.30 -3.64
C ARG A 35 8.42 -5.48 -2.41
N SER A 36 7.80 -4.32 -2.22
CA SER A 36 8.19 -3.31 -1.23
C SER A 36 8.37 -3.87 0.19
N GLU A 37 7.57 -4.84 0.61
CA GLU A 37 7.63 -5.40 1.97
C GLU A 37 8.90 -6.22 2.22
N ILE A 38 9.23 -7.12 1.28
CA ILE A 38 10.43 -7.96 1.35
C ILE A 38 11.68 -7.15 0.99
N ASP A 39 11.58 -6.20 0.04
CA ASP A 39 12.71 -5.34 -0.34
C ASP A 39 13.18 -4.49 0.87
N THR A 40 12.25 -4.01 1.69
CA THR A 40 12.55 -3.28 2.92
C THR A 40 13.35 -4.13 3.91
N LEU A 41 12.95 -5.39 4.12
CA LEU A 41 13.70 -6.33 4.97
C LEU A 41 15.12 -6.57 4.43
N VAL A 42 15.25 -6.81 3.12
CA VAL A 42 16.55 -7.08 2.48
C VAL A 42 17.49 -5.88 2.62
N ARG A 43 17.01 -4.65 2.40
CA ARG A 43 17.82 -3.44 2.54
C ARG A 43 18.36 -3.26 3.96
N TYR A 44 17.50 -3.34 4.97
CA TYR A 44 17.95 -3.21 6.36
C TYR A 44 18.89 -4.35 6.77
N SER A 45 18.60 -5.58 6.33
CA SER A 45 19.46 -6.74 6.61
C SER A 45 20.86 -6.55 6.01
N VAL A 46 20.99 -6.03 4.78
CA VAL A 46 22.30 -5.73 4.17
C VAL A 46 23.09 -4.70 4.98
N ILE A 47 22.43 -3.65 5.48
CA ILE A 47 23.08 -2.61 6.29
C ILE A 47 23.60 -3.22 7.60
N PHE A 48 22.74 -3.90 8.36
CA PHE A 48 23.10 -4.39 9.69
C PHE A 48 24.03 -5.61 9.65
N LEU A 49 23.88 -6.51 8.68
CA LEU A 49 24.84 -7.59 8.47
C LEU A 49 26.18 -7.06 7.96
N GLY A 50 26.18 -5.99 7.16
CA GLY A 50 27.41 -5.29 6.76
C GLY A 50 28.18 -4.72 7.95
N ILE A 51 27.48 -4.14 8.93
CA ILE A 51 28.10 -3.65 10.18
C ILE A 51 28.67 -4.82 10.99
N ALA A 52 27.96 -5.94 11.11
CA ALA A 52 28.50 -7.14 11.77
C ALA A 52 29.74 -7.69 11.07
N GLU A 53 29.74 -7.71 9.73
CA GLU A 53 30.89 -8.17 8.94
C GLU A 53 32.11 -7.28 9.16
N LEU A 54 31.94 -5.96 9.24
CA LEU A 54 33.02 -5.04 9.61
C LEU A 54 33.55 -5.31 11.02
N GLY A 55 32.67 -5.63 11.97
CA GLY A 55 33.06 -6.09 13.30
C GLY A 55 33.91 -7.36 13.25
N ARG A 56 33.53 -8.34 12.42
CA ARG A 56 34.28 -9.59 12.23
C ARG A 56 35.64 -9.39 11.57
N VAL A 57 35.76 -8.43 10.67
CA VAL A 57 37.06 -8.07 10.10
C VAL A 57 37.98 -7.47 11.16
N ALA A 58 37.45 -6.64 12.07
CA ALA A 58 38.22 -6.08 13.17
C ALA A 58 38.69 -7.17 14.15
N ASP A 59 37.78 -8.07 14.53
CA ASP A 59 38.00 -9.24 15.39
C ASP A 59 39.14 -10.14 14.85
N LEU A 60 39.09 -10.48 13.55
CA LEU A 60 40.15 -11.24 12.88
C LEU A 60 41.49 -10.51 12.80
N ILE A 61 41.51 -9.18 12.85
CA ILE A 61 42.75 -8.40 12.87
C ILE A 61 43.34 -8.35 14.29
N ASP A 62 42.48 -8.23 15.31
CA ASP A 62 42.86 -8.19 16.72
C ASP A 62 43.57 -9.49 17.17
N ASP A 63 43.16 -10.63 16.61
CA ASP A 63 43.82 -11.94 16.80
C ASP A 63 45.35 -11.93 16.52
N PHE A 64 45.81 -11.01 15.65
CA PHE A 64 47.21 -10.93 15.20
C PHE A 64 47.93 -9.64 15.61
N CYS A 65 47.21 -8.57 15.98
CA CYS A 65 47.80 -7.24 16.17
C CYS A 65 47.05 -6.41 17.23
N CYS A 66 47.82 -5.75 18.10
CA CYS A 66 47.29 -4.98 19.22
C CYS A 66 46.65 -3.65 18.78
N VAL A 67 45.33 -3.62 18.60
CA VAL A 67 44.56 -2.39 18.34
C VAL A 67 43.79 -2.03 19.62
N GLU A 68 44.37 -1.16 20.47
CA GLU A 68 43.78 -0.82 21.79
C GLU A 68 42.30 -0.35 21.79
N PRO A 69 41.71 0.19 20.70
CA PRO A 69 40.26 0.43 20.64
C PRO A 69 39.42 -0.65 19.92
N ALA A 70 39.99 -1.78 19.46
CA ALA A 70 39.27 -2.79 18.67
C ALA A 70 38.07 -3.38 19.42
N TRP A 71 38.25 -3.72 20.69
CA TRP A 71 37.19 -4.29 21.52
C TRP A 71 35.95 -3.37 21.65
N TYR A 72 36.16 -2.05 21.74
CA TYR A 72 35.05 -1.09 21.78
C TYR A 72 34.31 -1.04 20.45
N PHE A 73 35.07 -1.08 19.34
CA PHE A 73 34.52 -1.08 18.00
C PHE A 73 33.68 -2.34 17.74
N GLU A 74 34.21 -3.51 18.06
CA GLU A 74 33.52 -4.80 17.93
C GLU A 74 32.24 -4.83 18.77
N LEU A 75 32.33 -4.44 20.04
CA LEU A 75 31.18 -4.38 20.94
C LEU A 75 30.08 -3.49 20.36
N PHE A 76 30.44 -2.32 19.83
CA PHE A 76 29.49 -1.39 19.23
C PHE A 76 28.90 -1.92 17.92
N ALA A 77 29.74 -2.47 17.04
CA ALA A 77 29.33 -3.06 15.76
C ALA A 77 28.35 -4.22 15.96
N TYR A 78 28.65 -5.14 16.87
CA TYR A 78 27.78 -6.26 17.20
C TYR A 78 26.48 -5.80 17.87
N SER A 79 26.56 -4.85 18.80
CA SER A 79 25.35 -4.29 19.46
C SER A 79 24.41 -3.65 18.44
N ILE A 80 24.92 -2.82 17.54
CA ILE A 80 24.13 -2.19 16.47
C ILE A 80 23.56 -3.23 15.52
N SER A 81 24.37 -4.21 15.11
CA SER A 81 23.93 -5.23 14.16
C SER A 81 22.78 -6.06 14.74
N ILE A 82 22.90 -6.53 15.99
CA ILE A 82 21.88 -7.33 16.66
C ILE A 82 20.57 -6.53 16.79
N VAL A 83 20.64 -5.30 17.31
CA VAL A 83 19.47 -4.42 17.46
C VAL A 83 18.84 -4.15 16.10
N GLY A 84 19.66 -3.90 15.08
CA GLY A 84 19.22 -3.62 13.73
C GLY A 84 18.53 -4.79 13.04
N VAL A 85 19.06 -6.02 13.19
CA VAL A 85 18.42 -7.24 12.67
C VAL A 85 17.09 -7.51 13.37
N ILE A 86 17.03 -7.33 14.70
CA ILE A 86 15.77 -7.44 15.45
C ILE A 86 14.76 -6.41 14.92
N TYR A 87 15.18 -5.15 14.76
CA TYR A 87 14.34 -4.11 14.18
C TYR A 87 13.86 -4.47 12.77
N ALA A 88 14.74 -4.95 11.90
CA ALA A 88 14.40 -5.32 10.53
C ALA A 88 13.33 -6.43 10.48
N ILE A 89 13.45 -7.45 11.34
CA ILE A 89 12.48 -8.54 11.45
C ILE A 89 11.14 -8.03 12.01
N VAL A 90 11.16 -7.27 13.11
CA VAL A 90 9.93 -6.73 13.72
C VAL A 90 9.21 -5.79 12.75
N HIS A 91 9.95 -4.93 12.06
CA HIS A 91 9.40 -4.02 11.07
C HIS A 91 8.78 -4.78 9.90
N TYR A 92 9.48 -5.80 9.39
CA TYR A 92 8.95 -6.68 8.35
C TYR A 92 7.67 -7.38 8.78
N ILE A 93 7.63 -7.97 9.98
CA ILE A 93 6.42 -8.64 10.50
C ILE A 93 5.27 -7.65 10.57
N LYS A 94 5.46 -6.46 11.16
CA LYS A 94 4.40 -5.44 11.22
C LYS A 94 3.89 -5.01 9.84
N LEU A 95 4.81 -4.88 8.88
CA LEU A 95 4.48 -4.50 7.50
C LEU A 95 3.69 -5.60 6.78
N VAL A 96 4.04 -6.86 7.01
CA VAL A 96 3.29 -8.03 6.51
C VAL A 96 1.95 -8.14 7.24
N GLU A 97 1.91 -8.06 8.56
CA GLU A 97 0.66 -8.10 9.33
C GLU A 97 -0.31 -7.01 8.88
N SER A 98 0.14 -5.77 8.68
CA SER A 98 -0.73 -4.70 8.16
C SER A 98 -1.22 -4.96 6.73
N SER A 99 -0.48 -5.74 5.95
CA SER A 99 -0.81 -6.06 4.55
C SER A 99 -1.72 -7.29 4.42
N TYR A 100 -1.62 -8.27 5.33
CA TYR A 100 -2.29 -9.57 5.22
C TYR A 100 -3.28 -9.89 6.35
N ILE A 101 -3.12 -9.31 7.54
CA ILE A 101 -4.03 -9.53 8.67
C ILE A 101 -4.98 -8.34 8.74
N PRO A 102 -6.26 -8.49 8.33
CA PRO A 102 -7.25 -7.46 8.59
C PRO A 102 -7.32 -7.27 10.10
N ARG A 103 -7.09 -6.03 10.57
CA ARG A 103 -7.19 -5.71 12.00
C ARG A 103 -8.56 -6.20 12.49
N PRO A 104 -8.63 -6.92 13.64
CA PRO A 104 -9.92 -7.29 14.19
C PRO A 104 -10.77 -6.03 14.32
N PRO A 105 -12.06 -6.07 13.96
CA PRO A 105 -12.92 -4.91 14.06
C PRO A 105 -13.01 -4.55 15.53
N SER A 106 -12.18 -3.60 15.97
CA SER A 106 -12.41 -2.86 17.20
C SER A 106 -13.81 -2.28 17.11
N LEU A 107 -14.48 -2.09 18.23
CA LEU A 107 -15.75 -1.38 18.32
C LEU A 107 -15.59 0.06 17.80
N TYR A 108 -15.62 0.23 16.48
CA TYR A 108 -15.42 1.49 15.78
C TYR A 108 -16.78 2.02 15.33
N LYS A 109 -17.03 3.30 15.63
CA LYS A 109 -18.23 4.03 15.24
C LYS A 109 -18.56 3.76 13.77
N LYS A 110 -19.84 3.43 13.50
CA LYS A 110 -20.44 3.32 12.17
C LYS A 110 -19.88 4.40 11.25
N SER A 111 -19.40 3.99 10.07
CA SER A 111 -19.17 4.91 8.95
C SER A 111 -20.38 5.81 8.79
N SER A 112 -20.18 7.13 8.75
CA SER A 112 -21.26 8.08 8.43
C SER A 112 -21.49 8.20 6.92
N PHE A 113 -20.50 7.79 6.12
CA PHE A 113 -20.60 7.78 4.66
C PHE A 113 -20.95 6.35 4.23
N GLY A 114 -22.21 6.15 3.85
CA GLY A 114 -22.68 4.90 3.26
C GLY A 114 -22.25 4.76 1.80
N ALA A 115 -22.81 3.75 1.13
CA ALA A 115 -22.75 3.65 -0.32
C ALA A 115 -24.04 4.19 -0.91
N HIS A 116 -23.93 5.30 -1.60
CA HIS A 116 -25.08 6.05 -2.08
C HIS A 116 -25.13 6.13 -3.60
N VAL A 117 -26.34 6.10 -4.15
CA VAL A 117 -26.61 6.28 -5.56
C VAL A 117 -27.43 7.55 -5.80
N VAL A 118 -27.05 8.30 -6.82
CA VAL A 118 -27.72 9.52 -7.24
C VAL A 118 -28.16 9.38 -8.68
N PHE A 119 -29.48 9.31 -8.88
CA PHE A 119 -30.09 9.13 -10.20
C PHE A 119 -30.30 10.43 -11.00
N SER A 120 -30.03 11.59 -10.38
CA SER A 120 -30.39 12.91 -10.96
C SER A 120 -29.20 13.83 -11.15
N LYS A 121 -29.15 14.48 -12.33
CA LYS A 121 -28.20 15.55 -12.65
C LYS A 121 -28.35 16.78 -11.76
N THR A 122 -29.53 17.03 -11.18
CA THR A 122 -29.73 18.19 -10.29
C THR A 122 -29.00 18.03 -8.97
N ARG A 123 -28.98 16.80 -8.41
CA ARG A 123 -28.27 16.48 -7.16
C ARG A 123 -26.75 16.39 -7.34
N PHE A 124 -26.27 16.25 -8.58
CA PHE A 124 -24.84 16.25 -8.87
C PHE A 124 -24.18 17.55 -8.42
N LEU A 125 -24.80 18.70 -8.71
CA LEU A 125 -24.25 20.01 -8.34
C LEU A 125 -24.17 20.20 -6.83
N ASP A 126 -25.23 19.81 -6.10
CA ASP A 126 -25.27 19.91 -4.63
C ASP A 126 -24.15 19.06 -4.00
N VAL A 127 -23.94 17.83 -4.49
CA VAL A 127 -22.84 16.97 -4.03
C VAL A 127 -21.49 17.59 -4.37
N MET A 128 -21.32 18.18 -5.55
CA MET A 128 -20.09 18.86 -5.92
C MET A 128 -19.77 20.05 -5.00
N GLU A 129 -20.77 20.83 -4.61
CA GLU A 129 -20.59 21.93 -3.66
C GLU A 129 -20.17 21.43 -2.28
N LEU A 130 -20.76 20.33 -1.79
CA LEU A 130 -20.36 19.69 -0.54
C LEU A 130 -18.91 19.19 -0.59
N LEU A 131 -18.48 18.61 -1.71
CA LEU A 131 -17.12 18.11 -1.88
C LEU A 131 -16.08 19.25 -2.01
N LYS A 132 -16.45 20.44 -2.48
CA LYS A 132 -15.54 21.61 -2.49
C LYS A 132 -15.15 22.06 -1.09
N GLY A 133 -16.08 21.96 -0.14
CA GLY A 133 -15.87 22.37 1.26
C GLY A 133 -15.38 21.24 2.17
N ALA A 134 -15.15 20.05 1.62
CA ALA A 134 -14.78 18.86 2.38
C ALA A 134 -13.28 18.85 2.72
N ASP A 135 -12.96 18.53 3.97
CA ASP A 135 -11.57 18.38 4.47
C ASP A 135 -11.07 16.93 4.39
N PHE A 136 -11.63 16.13 3.46
CA PHE A 136 -11.27 14.72 3.27
C PHE A 136 -10.86 14.43 1.83
N PRO A 137 -9.96 13.45 1.59
CA PRO A 137 -9.55 13.08 0.24
C PRO A 137 -10.70 12.51 -0.58
N VAL A 138 -10.79 12.91 -1.85
CA VAL A 138 -11.81 12.43 -2.79
C VAL A 138 -11.14 11.87 -4.04
N LEU A 139 -11.61 10.72 -4.52
CA LEU A 139 -11.23 10.18 -5.83
C LEU A 139 -12.44 10.22 -6.77
N ALA A 140 -12.36 11.02 -7.83
CA ALA A 140 -13.38 11.10 -8.86
C ALA A 140 -12.99 10.28 -10.09
N VAL A 141 -13.73 9.19 -10.34
CA VAL A 141 -13.65 8.39 -11.56
C VAL A 141 -14.60 8.99 -12.59
N THR A 142 -14.03 9.66 -13.58
CA THR A 142 -14.78 10.53 -14.49
C THR A 142 -14.31 10.51 -15.93
N ARG A 143 -15.24 10.81 -16.85
CA ARG A 143 -14.92 11.09 -18.25
C ARG A 143 -14.47 12.53 -18.46
N SER A 144 -14.77 13.43 -17.53
CA SER A 144 -14.56 14.88 -17.65
C SER A 144 -13.72 15.42 -16.49
N PRO A 145 -12.42 15.04 -16.38
CA PRO A 145 -11.56 15.42 -15.26
C PRO A 145 -11.41 16.94 -15.12
N ASN A 146 -11.59 17.69 -16.20
CA ASN A 146 -11.60 19.16 -16.18
C ASN A 146 -12.67 19.76 -15.25
N MET A 147 -13.77 19.06 -14.96
CA MET A 147 -14.80 19.55 -14.04
C MET A 147 -14.32 19.67 -12.59
N TYR A 148 -13.29 18.90 -12.23
CA TYR A 148 -12.71 18.86 -10.89
C TYR A 148 -11.42 19.70 -10.78
N LYS A 149 -11.06 20.45 -11.84
CA LYS A 149 -9.91 21.35 -11.78
C LYS A 149 -10.17 22.46 -10.77
N GLY A 150 -9.23 22.67 -9.85
CA GLY A 150 -9.31 23.69 -8.79
C GLY A 150 -9.88 23.18 -7.47
N PHE A 151 -10.21 21.89 -7.36
CA PHE A 151 -10.54 21.26 -6.08
C PHE A 151 -9.24 20.71 -5.47
N GLU A 152 -8.85 21.21 -4.30
CA GLU A 152 -7.56 20.84 -3.68
C GLU A 152 -7.54 19.39 -3.18
N ASN A 153 -8.69 18.89 -2.72
CA ASN A 153 -8.81 17.56 -2.11
C ASN A 153 -9.31 16.46 -3.08
N VAL A 154 -9.44 16.76 -4.38
CA VAL A 154 -9.99 15.82 -5.37
C VAL A 154 -8.90 15.35 -6.33
N SER A 155 -8.59 14.06 -6.28
CA SER A 155 -7.84 13.35 -7.31
C SER A 155 -8.78 12.81 -8.38
N THR A 156 -8.38 12.85 -9.65
CA THR A 156 -9.22 12.36 -10.76
C THR A 156 -8.61 11.15 -11.45
N VAL A 157 -9.46 10.18 -11.81
CA VAL A 157 -9.15 9.06 -12.69
C VAL A 157 -9.92 9.27 -13.97
N TRP A 158 -9.19 9.46 -15.08
CA TRP A 158 -9.82 9.71 -16.37
C TRP A 158 -10.18 8.41 -17.07
N VAL A 159 -11.46 8.22 -17.40
CA VAL A 159 -11.96 7.07 -18.15
C VAL A 159 -12.12 7.43 -19.64
N THR A 160 -11.39 6.72 -20.52
CA THR A 160 -11.27 7.09 -21.95
C THR A 160 -10.75 5.92 -22.79
N GLN A 161 -11.05 5.92 -24.10
CA GLN A 161 -10.56 4.92 -25.07
C GLN A 161 -9.29 5.33 -25.82
N ILE A 162 -8.91 6.63 -25.84
CA ILE A 162 -8.02 7.19 -26.87
C ILE A 162 -6.71 7.78 -26.28
N SER A 163 -6.44 7.63 -24.99
CA SER A 163 -5.32 8.32 -24.32
C SER A 163 -4.77 7.56 -23.11
N GLU A 164 -3.85 8.17 -22.33
CA GLU A 164 -3.25 7.64 -21.08
C GLU A 164 -4.24 7.40 -19.93
N GLY A 165 -5.54 7.65 -20.13
CA GLY A 165 -6.56 7.30 -19.15
C GLY A 165 -6.90 5.80 -19.16
N ILE A 166 -7.75 5.39 -18.22
CA ILE A 166 -8.12 3.99 -18.05
C ILE A 166 -9.26 3.65 -19.02
N ASN A 167 -9.10 2.54 -19.74
CA ASN A 167 -10.12 2.06 -20.66
C ASN A 167 -11.41 1.69 -19.92
N PRO A 168 -12.61 2.09 -20.38
CA PRO A 168 -13.86 1.71 -19.72
C PRO A 168 -14.12 0.20 -19.66
N THR A 169 -13.50 -0.62 -20.52
CA THR A 169 -13.59 -2.10 -20.42
C THR A 169 -12.65 -2.68 -19.36
N ALA A 170 -11.67 -1.91 -18.89
CA ALA A 170 -10.68 -2.33 -17.90
C ALA A 170 -11.20 -2.13 -16.47
N LEU A 171 -12.40 -2.66 -16.17
CA LEU A 171 -13.04 -2.52 -14.85
C LEU A 171 -12.16 -3.00 -13.69
N HIS A 172 -11.34 -4.03 -13.92
CA HIS A 172 -10.37 -4.52 -12.92
C HIS A 172 -9.28 -3.49 -12.58
N VAL A 173 -8.81 -2.72 -13.56
CA VAL A 173 -7.80 -1.67 -13.34
C VAL A 173 -8.42 -0.52 -12.56
N LEU A 174 -9.65 -0.11 -12.91
CA LEU A 174 -10.41 0.88 -12.14
C LEU A 174 -10.59 0.42 -10.69
N GLN A 175 -10.95 -0.84 -10.50
CA GLN A 175 -11.14 -1.43 -9.18
C GLN A 175 -9.85 -1.36 -8.36
N ASP A 176 -8.72 -1.79 -8.92
CA ASP A 176 -7.41 -1.75 -8.25
C ASP A 176 -6.99 -0.33 -7.86
N VAL A 177 -7.20 0.65 -8.75
CA VAL A 177 -6.87 2.06 -8.47
C VAL A 177 -7.71 2.61 -7.32
N ILE A 178 -9.02 2.36 -7.33
CA ILE A 178 -9.93 2.79 -6.26
C ILE A 178 -9.57 2.11 -4.93
N ILE A 179 -9.34 0.80 -4.94
CA ILE A 179 -8.97 0.02 -3.76
C ILE A 179 -7.68 0.53 -3.12
N ARG A 180 -6.67 0.86 -3.93
CA ARG A 180 -5.40 1.44 -3.45
C ARG A 180 -5.63 2.82 -2.85
N PHE A 181 -6.37 3.69 -3.54
CA PHE A 181 -6.68 5.03 -3.02
C PHE A 181 -7.36 4.99 -1.65
N VAL A 182 -8.39 4.16 -1.49
CA VAL A 182 -9.14 4.03 -0.23
C VAL A 182 -8.28 3.41 0.88
N ARG A 183 -7.37 2.50 0.51
CA ARG A 183 -6.42 1.90 1.46
C ARG A 183 -5.43 2.95 1.99
N ASP A 184 -4.91 3.79 1.11
CA ASP A 184 -3.90 4.79 1.44
C ASP A 184 -4.52 6.03 2.12
N ASN A 185 -5.82 6.26 1.92
CA ASN A 185 -6.57 7.39 2.45
C ASN A 185 -7.80 6.92 3.25
N PRO A 186 -7.67 6.62 4.55
CA PRO A 186 -8.80 6.39 5.44
C PRO A 186 -9.76 7.59 5.46
N SER A 187 -11.06 7.35 5.65
CA SER A 187 -12.10 8.40 5.63
C SER A 187 -12.20 9.18 4.30
N SER A 188 -11.86 8.55 3.18
CA SER A 188 -11.95 9.16 1.84
C SER A 188 -13.29 8.88 1.16
N VAL A 189 -13.65 9.70 0.16
CA VAL A 189 -14.85 9.49 -0.64
C VAL A 189 -14.49 9.13 -2.08
N VAL A 190 -15.05 8.04 -2.58
CA VAL A 190 -14.96 7.64 -3.97
C VAL A 190 -16.21 8.10 -4.69
N LEU A 191 -16.00 8.83 -5.77
CA LEU A 191 -17.05 9.34 -6.63
C LEU A 191 -16.94 8.68 -8.01
N ILE A 192 -18.03 8.09 -8.49
CA ILE A 192 -18.11 7.53 -9.84
C ILE A 192 -19.20 8.29 -10.59
N ASP A 193 -18.82 9.15 -11.54
CA ASP A 193 -19.75 10.03 -12.26
C ASP A 193 -19.96 9.65 -13.74
N CYS A 194 -19.50 8.46 -14.14
CA CYS A 194 -19.46 8.03 -15.53
C CYS A 194 -19.98 6.60 -15.74
N VAL A 195 -20.93 6.16 -14.94
CA VAL A 195 -21.49 4.80 -15.01
C VAL A 195 -22.11 4.51 -16.37
N GLU A 196 -22.79 5.48 -16.97
CA GLU A 196 -23.39 5.38 -18.31
C GLU A 196 -22.33 5.09 -19.36
N TYR A 197 -21.15 5.68 -19.19
CA TYR A 197 -20.03 5.42 -20.08
C TYR A 197 -19.46 4.01 -19.86
N LEU A 198 -19.42 3.51 -18.62
CA LEU A 198 -19.03 2.11 -18.37
C LEU A 198 -20.04 1.13 -18.98
N LEU A 199 -21.35 1.40 -18.85
CA LEU A 199 -22.44 0.60 -19.41
C LEU A 199 -22.47 0.63 -20.95
N LEU A 200 -21.93 1.69 -21.58
CA LEU A 200 -21.82 1.75 -23.03
C LEU A 200 -20.81 0.74 -23.60
N TYR A 201 -19.81 0.32 -22.81
CA TYR A 201 -18.74 -0.58 -23.24
C TYR A 201 -18.76 -1.96 -22.58
N ASN A 202 -19.58 -2.14 -21.56
CA ASN A 202 -19.69 -3.37 -20.79
C ASN A 202 -21.16 -3.73 -20.60
N ASP A 203 -21.47 -5.00 -20.42
CA ASP A 203 -22.81 -5.41 -20.03
C ASP A 203 -23.14 -4.92 -18.61
N PHE A 204 -24.42 -4.67 -18.36
CA PHE A 204 -24.93 -4.23 -17.06
C PHE A 204 -24.42 -5.10 -15.92
N LYS A 205 -24.43 -6.43 -16.10
CA LYS A 205 -24.04 -7.37 -15.05
C LYS A 205 -22.56 -7.22 -14.65
N ALA A 206 -21.66 -6.96 -15.60
CA ALA A 206 -20.26 -6.71 -15.30
C ALA A 206 -20.08 -5.39 -14.52
N VAL A 207 -20.71 -4.30 -14.96
CA VAL A 207 -20.65 -3.00 -14.28
C VAL A 207 -21.26 -3.08 -12.89
N PHE A 208 -22.44 -3.70 -12.76
CA PHE A 208 -23.12 -3.88 -11.49
C PHE A 208 -22.26 -4.69 -10.52
N LYS A 209 -21.69 -5.83 -10.97
CA LYS A 209 -20.78 -6.64 -10.15
C LYS A 209 -19.54 -5.85 -9.72
N PHE A 210 -18.98 -5.02 -10.61
CA PHE A 210 -17.87 -4.12 -10.29
C PHE A 210 -18.26 -3.13 -9.19
N LEU A 211 -19.41 -2.46 -9.32
CA LEU A 211 -19.90 -1.49 -8.34
C LEU A 211 -20.24 -2.14 -6.99
N THR A 212 -20.85 -3.33 -6.98
CA THR A 212 -21.14 -4.06 -5.74
C THR A 212 -19.86 -4.52 -5.05
N ASN A 213 -18.88 -5.03 -5.80
CA ASN A 213 -17.57 -5.41 -5.24
C ASN A 213 -16.85 -4.18 -4.65
N LEU A 214 -16.96 -3.02 -5.31
CA LEU A 214 -16.41 -1.78 -4.79
C LEU A 214 -17.11 -1.35 -3.51
N LYS A 215 -18.45 -1.38 -3.46
CA LYS A 215 -19.21 -1.13 -2.23
C LYS A 215 -18.72 -2.02 -1.10
N ASP A 216 -18.64 -3.33 -1.35
CA ASP A 216 -18.23 -4.32 -0.37
C ASP A 216 -16.77 -4.14 0.08
N TYR A 217 -15.95 -3.40 -0.65
CA TYR A 217 -14.62 -3.01 -0.18
C TYR A 217 -14.64 -1.68 0.57
N VAL A 218 -15.27 -0.65 -0.02
CA VAL A 218 -15.27 0.72 0.47
C VAL A 218 -16.04 0.83 1.79
N VAL A 219 -17.20 0.19 1.92
CA VAL A 219 -18.02 0.21 3.14
C VAL A 219 -17.32 -0.51 4.30
N PHE A 220 -16.48 -1.51 3.99
CA PHE A 220 -15.65 -2.18 5.00
C PHE A 220 -14.42 -1.35 5.39
N GLN A 221 -14.07 -0.32 4.64
CA GLN A 221 -12.96 0.57 4.96
C GLN A 221 -13.38 1.76 5.82
N HIS A 222 -12.56 2.04 6.84
CA HIS A 222 -12.89 2.97 7.91
C HIS A 222 -13.26 4.36 7.40
N GLY A 223 -14.54 4.72 7.55
CA GLY A 223 -15.07 6.06 7.26
C GLY A 223 -15.15 6.41 5.77
N ALA A 224 -14.86 5.45 4.87
CA ALA A 224 -14.85 5.71 3.45
C ALA A 224 -16.27 5.65 2.85
N GLY A 225 -16.54 6.54 1.91
CA GLY A 225 -17.83 6.64 1.22
C GLY A 225 -17.75 6.26 -0.25
N LEU A 226 -18.84 5.72 -0.79
CA LEU A 226 -18.99 5.50 -2.23
C LEU A 226 -20.21 6.28 -2.72
N ILE A 227 -20.02 7.19 -3.67
CA ILE A 227 -21.10 7.94 -4.30
C ILE A 227 -21.08 7.62 -5.79
N ILE A 228 -22.20 7.13 -6.30
CA ILE A 228 -22.36 6.72 -7.69
C ILE A 228 -23.40 7.63 -8.33
N PHE A 229 -23.02 8.31 -9.40
CA PHE A 229 -23.98 8.98 -10.28
C PHE A 229 -24.29 8.08 -11.47
N VAL A 230 -25.59 7.95 -11.75
CA VAL A 230 -26.09 7.24 -12.92
C VAL A 230 -27.33 7.94 -13.42
N ASP A 231 -27.38 8.25 -14.71
CA ASP A 231 -28.55 8.79 -15.37
C ASP A 231 -29.65 7.73 -15.41
N ASP A 232 -30.83 8.06 -14.87
CA ASP A 232 -31.97 7.16 -14.85
C ASP A 232 -32.39 6.67 -16.25
N SER A 233 -32.09 7.46 -17.28
CA SER A 233 -32.46 7.13 -18.67
C SER A 233 -31.69 5.94 -19.27
N VAL A 234 -30.56 5.54 -18.68
CA VAL A 234 -29.75 4.43 -19.22
C VAL A 234 -30.04 3.08 -18.56
N LEU A 235 -30.91 3.04 -17.55
CA LEU A 235 -31.27 1.84 -16.82
C LEU A 235 -32.71 1.43 -17.12
N SER A 236 -32.95 0.13 -17.27
CA SER A 236 -34.30 -0.42 -17.21
C SER A 236 -34.85 -0.40 -15.78
N GLU A 237 -36.18 -0.48 -15.64
CA GLU A 237 -36.84 -0.54 -14.32
C GLU A 237 -36.31 -1.68 -13.42
N GLN A 238 -35.96 -2.81 -14.03
CA GLN A 238 -35.40 -3.96 -13.32
C GLN A 238 -33.98 -3.66 -12.81
N GLU A 239 -33.14 -3.07 -13.67
CA GLU A 239 -31.78 -2.67 -13.33
C GLU A 239 -31.74 -1.59 -12.26
N LYS A 240 -32.66 -0.62 -12.34
CA LYS A 240 -32.85 0.42 -11.34
C LYS A 240 -33.24 -0.17 -9.99
N ALA A 241 -34.16 -1.14 -9.96
CA ALA A 241 -34.53 -1.84 -8.74
C ALA A 241 -33.34 -2.60 -8.12
N LEU A 242 -32.46 -3.16 -8.94
CA LEU A 242 -31.21 -3.79 -8.47
C LEU A 242 -30.25 -2.76 -7.86
N PHE A 243 -30.09 -1.60 -8.50
CA PHE A 243 -29.29 -0.50 -7.94
C PHE A 243 -29.84 -0.02 -6.60
N LEU A 244 -31.14 0.26 -6.50
CA LEU A 244 -31.80 0.70 -5.26
C LEU A 244 -31.76 -0.34 -4.13
N LYS A 245 -31.63 -1.62 -4.47
CA LYS A 245 -31.46 -2.70 -3.49
C LYS A 245 -30.05 -2.71 -2.90
N GLU A 246 -29.04 -2.37 -3.69
CA GLU A 246 -27.63 -2.45 -3.28
C GLU A 246 -27.06 -1.13 -2.78
N PHE A 247 -27.59 0.02 -3.22
CA PHE A 247 -27.11 1.36 -2.93
C PHE A 247 -28.24 2.23 -2.40
N GLU A 248 -27.98 2.99 -1.33
CA GLU A 248 -28.98 3.87 -0.73
C GLU A 248 -29.13 5.16 -1.57
N PRO A 249 -30.36 5.60 -1.91
CA PRO A 249 -30.52 6.87 -2.59
C PRO A 249 -30.09 8.04 -1.69
N LEU A 250 -29.25 8.95 -2.21
CA LEU A 250 -28.78 10.16 -1.50
C LEU A 250 -29.80 11.30 -1.56
#